data_AF-A0A7J8W956-F1
#
_entry.id   AF-A0A7J8W956-F1
#
_cell.length_a   1.000
_cell.length_b   1.000
_cell.length_c   1.000
_cell.angle_alpha   90.00
_cell.angle_beta   90.00
_cell.angle_gamma   90.00
#
_symmetry.space_group_name_H-M   'P 1'
#
loop_
_entity.id
_entity.type
_entity.pdbx_description
1 polymer ?
#
loop_
_entity_poly.entity_id
_entity_poly.type
_entity_poly.pdbx_seq_one_letter_code
_entity_poly.pdbx_strand_id
1 'polypeptide(L)' 'MLALKPKQQAMDMPKLKAFKGARSASEVDNFLWAMEQYFRAMSIEGDTTKVNTIAMYFTDVALLWW' A
#
# COMPACT_ATOMS: atom_id res chain seq x y z
N MET A 1 -24.75 -6.38 -23.10
CA MET A 1 -23.30 -6.24 -23.37
C MET A 1 -22.67 -5.68 -22.11
N LEU A 2 -21.93 -6.49 -21.35
CA LEU A 2 -21.24 -6.01 -20.15
C LEU A 2 -19.98 -5.28 -20.62
N ALA A 3 -19.96 -3.96 -20.49
CA ALA A 3 -18.74 -3.20 -20.70
C ALA A 3 -17.72 -3.66 -19.66
N LEU A 4 -16.67 -4.37 -20.10
CA LEU A 4 -15.45 -4.52 -19.31
C LEU A 4 -14.98 -3.10 -19.01
N LYS A 5 -15.04 -2.73 -17.72
CA LYS A 5 -14.34 -1.53 -17.23
C LYS A 5 -12.94 -1.56 -17.82
N PRO A 6 -12.39 -0.42 -18.29
CA PRO A 6 -11.04 -0.39 -18.84
C PRO A 6 -10.14 -1.14 -17.88
N LYS A 7 -9.33 -2.08 -18.38
CA LYS A 7 -8.21 -2.61 -17.61
C LYS A 7 -7.46 -1.37 -17.14
N GLN A 8 -7.71 -0.95 -15.88
CA GLN A 8 -6.85 -0.02 -15.20
C GLN A 8 -5.50 -0.63 -15.40
N GLN A 9 -4.69 0.07 -16.20
CA GLN A 9 -3.38 -0.39 -16.60
C GLN A 9 -2.78 -0.92 -15.31
N ALA A 10 -2.45 -2.22 -15.29
CA ALA A 10 -1.58 -2.77 -14.28
C ALA A 10 -0.23 -2.09 -14.54
N MET A 11 -0.17 -0.81 -14.20
CA MET A 11 0.99 0.05 -14.20
C MET A 11 1.83 -0.57 -13.10
N ASP A 12 2.67 -1.53 -13.50
CA ASP A 12 3.48 -2.42 -12.67
C ASP A 12 3.29 -2.14 -11.19
N MET A 13 2.17 -2.63 -10.62
CA MET A 13 1.84 -2.25 -9.25
C MET A 13 3.03 -2.72 -8.43
N PRO A 14 3.76 -1.81 -7.76
CA PRO A 14 4.97 -2.19 -7.05
C PRO A 14 4.60 -3.34 -6.15
N LYS A 15 5.31 -4.46 -6.26
CA LYS A 15 5.02 -5.62 -5.43
C LYS A 15 5.07 -5.16 -3.98
N LEU A 16 3.91 -5.09 -3.33
CA LEU A 16 3.80 -4.60 -1.96
C LEU A 16 4.63 -5.49 -1.07
N LYS A 17 5.70 -4.91 -0.55
CA LYS A 17 6.60 -5.58 0.38
C LYS A 17 6.24 -5.10 1.78
N ALA A 18 6.18 -6.05 2.71
CA ALA A 18 6.00 -5.71 4.11
C ALA A 18 7.15 -4.80 4.59
N PHE A 19 6.81 -3.79 5.38
CA PHE A 19 7.77 -2.90 6.00
C PHE A 19 8.18 -3.44 7.37
N LYS A 20 9.48 -3.55 7.59
CA LYS A 20 10.08 -4.19 8.79
C LYS A 20 10.49 -3.19 9.87
N GLY A 21 10.29 -1.90 9.64
CA GLY A 21 10.76 -0.83 10.55
C GLY A 21 12.17 -0.35 10.24
N ALA A 22 12.57 -0.34 8.96
CA ALA A 22 13.86 0.22 8.57
C ALA A 22 13.93 1.71 8.92
N ARG A 23 15.00 2.15 9.58
CA ARG A 23 15.22 3.56 9.94
C ARG A 23 15.89 4.34 8.81
N SER A 24 15.35 4.18 7.60
CA SER A 24 15.82 4.84 6.38
C SER A 24 14.67 5.64 5.79
N ALA A 25 14.89 6.94 5.58
CA ALA A 25 13.89 7.84 5.00
C ALA A 25 13.43 7.32 3.62
N SER A 26 14.36 6.86 2.78
CA SER A 26 14.04 6.36 1.45
C SER A 26 13.19 5.08 1.49
N GLU A 27 13.38 4.19 2.48
CA GLU A 27 12.56 2.99 2.61
C GLU A 27 11.15 3.30 3.11
N VAL A 28 11.02 4.26 4.04
CA VAL A 28 9.73 4.75 4.51
C VAL A 28 8.96 5.42 3.35
N ASP A 29 9.61 6.31 2.60
CA ASP A 29 9.00 7.00 1.47
C ASP A 29 8.56 6.02 0.38
N ASN A 30 9.40 5.03 0.05
CA ASN A 30 9.06 4.00 -0.94
C ASN A 30 7.86 3.16 -0.50
N PHE A 31 7.77 2.81 0.79
CA PHE A 31 6.64 2.06 1.32
C PHE A 31 5.34 2.86 1.26
N LEU A 32 5.36 4.11 1.73
CA LEU A 32 4.19 4.99 1.71
C LEU A 32 3.71 5.23 0.28
N TRP A 33 4.64 5.53 -0.63
CA TRP A 33 4.31 5.72 -2.04
C TRP A 33 3.64 4.47 -2.64
N ALA A 34 4.16 3.27 -2.36
CA ALA A 34 3.55 2.02 -2.82
C ALA A 34 2.15 1.78 -2.24
N MET A 35 1.93 2.06 -0.94
CA MET A 35 0.61 1.97 -0.31
C MET A 35 -0.39 2.96 -0.92
N GLU A 36 0.02 4.18 -1.24
CA GLU A 36 -0.86 5.14 -1.91
C GLU A 36 -1.26 4.68 -3.31
N GLN A 37 -0.33 4.10 -4.09
CA GLN A 37 -0.67 3.54 -5.40
C GLN A 37 -1.62 2.36 -5.26
N TYR A 38 -1.43 1.50 -4.26
CA TYR A 38 -2.35 0.41 -3.96
C TYR A 38 -3.76 0.93 -3.65
N PHE A 39 -3.89 1.95 -2.81
CA PHE A 39 -5.19 2.54 -2.50
C PHE A 39 -5.87 3.14 -3.71
N ARG A 40 -5.12 3.85 -4.57
CA ARG A 40 -5.63 4.37 -5.85
C ARG A 40 -6.13 3.25 -6.76
N ALA A 41 -5.36 2.16 -6.90
CA ALA A 41 -5.73 1.03 -7.74
C ALA A 41 -6.98 0.29 -7.21
N MET A 42 -7.08 0.14 -5.89
CA MET A 42 -8.17 -0.56 -5.22
C MET A 42 -9.40 0.33 -4.93
N SER A 43 -9.34 1.62 -5.29
CA SER A 43 -10.38 2.62 -4.97
C SER A 43 -10.71 2.67 -3.47
N ILE A 44 -9.70 2.54 -2.61
CA ILE A 44 -9.84 2.62 -1.15
C ILE A 44 -9.72 4.09 -0.73
N GLU A 45 -10.82 4.67 -0.26
CA GLU A 45 -10.86 6.10 0.08
C GLU A 45 -10.91 6.36 1.59
N GLY A 46 -11.56 5.49 2.36
CA GLY A 46 -11.78 5.68 3.80
C GLY A 46 -10.50 5.59 4.64
N ASP A 47 -10.22 6.63 5.43
CA ASP A 47 -8.99 6.73 6.21
C ASP A 47 -8.81 5.59 7.20
N THR A 48 -9.86 5.20 7.94
CA THR A 48 -9.81 4.04 8.83
C THR A 48 -9.44 2.76 8.07
N THR A 49 -9.98 2.57 6.87
CA THR A 49 -9.68 1.40 6.03
C THR A 49 -8.23 1.44 5.54
N LYS A 50 -7.72 2.60 5.14
CA LYS A 50 -6.32 2.78 4.73
C LYS A 50 -5.36 2.49 5.87
N VAL A 51 -5.60 3.07 7.04
CA VAL A 51 -4.80 2.89 8.26
C VAL A 51 -4.75 1.41 8.66
N ASN A 52 -5.90 0.73 8.68
CA ASN A 52 -5.97 -0.71 8.97
C ASN A 52 -5.24 -1.55 7.92
N THR A 53 -5.31 -1.15 6.64
CA THR A 53 -4.62 -1.87 5.56
C THR A 53 -3.10 -1.70 5.67
N ILE A 54 -2.59 -0.49 5.93
CA ILE A 54 -1.15 -0.24 6.15
C ILE A 54 -0.63 -1.14 7.28
N ALA A 55 -1.37 -1.23 8.39
CA ALA A 55 -1.00 -2.06 9.53
C ALA A 55 -0.76 -3.54 9.16
N MET A 56 -1.55 -4.08 8.21
CA MET A 56 -1.38 -5.46 7.72
C MET A 56 -0.04 -5.70 6.98
N TYR A 57 0.60 -4.63 6.51
CA TYR A 57 1.90 -4.70 5.84
C TYR A 57 3.07 -4.36 6.76
N PHE A 58 2.83 -4.12 8.05
CA PHE A 58 3.90 -4.01 9.04
C PHE A 58 4.31 -5.39 9.55
N THR A 59 5.62 -5.56 9.73
CA THR A 59 6.25 -6.76 10.27
C THR A 59 7.40 -6.35 11.19
N ASP A 60 7.93 -7.31 11.95
CA ASP A 60 9.08 -7.11 12.84
C ASP A 60 8.90 -5.89 13.77
N VAL A 61 9.85 -4.97 13.77
CA VAL A 61 9.87 -3.81 14.67
C VAL A 61 8.74 -2.83 14.36
N ALA A 62 8.33 -2.70 13.09
CA ALA A 62 7.23 -1.80 12.72
C ALA A 62 5.91 -2.23 13.33
N LEU A 63 5.63 -3.55 13.36
CA LEU A 63 4.39 -4.08 13.93
C LEU A 63 4.31 -3.88 15.44
N LEU A 64 5.45 -3.88 16.15
CA LEU A 64 5.48 -3.68 17.60
C LEU A 64 5.27 -2.23 18.03
N TRP A 65 5.55 -1.28 17.14
CA TRP A 65 5.41 0.16 17.41
C TRP A 65 4.03 0.72 17.09
N TRP A 66 3.31 0.03 16.21
CA TRP A 66 2.01 0.44 15.69
C TRP A 66 0.89 0.13 16.70
#